data_AF-A0A034VL53-F1
#
_entry.id   AF-A0A034VL53-F1
#
_cell.length_a   1.000
_cell.length_b   1.000
_cell.length_c   1.000
_cell.angle_alpha   90.00
_cell.angle_beta   90.00
_cell.angle_gamma   90.00
#
_symmetry.space_group_name_H-M   'P 1'
#
loop_
_entity.id
_entity.type
_entity.pdbx_description
1 polymer ?
#
loop_
_entity_poly.entity_id
_entity_poly.type
_entity_poly.pdbx_seq_one_letter_code
_entity_poly.pdbx_strand_id
1 'polypeptide(L)'
;MMLSSINNSFEQDTHDVDGNCDGPDLDFVYADVDTYQNEIAELYSYTEFNELQQNVKAFEDQMEMYDLPPNWQKQDSSSQRSIIMKLIDQLEVSSRAFRMQAARCILYLAQGCWAEVQSDEEQHQITRDNIIVLYELGVFSSFIDLLNMEIESACSPDIVAVKITNVTLVDSTDLRVILSVLYIIAETIRDEYDKGSEDYKNIAEAFIQEINSPLPDGELLAVKLLGMITRFCSGAAPHFPMKKVVLLLWKITLLGLGGMEKLKNLKNEYRIKAGLEPVTEDTLEVTKNMRA
;
A
#
# COMPACT_ATOMS: atom_id res chain seq x y z
N MET A 1 64.29 -14.49 -28.64
CA MET A 1 63.67 -14.45 -27.30
C MET A 1 62.22 -14.89 -27.48
N MET A 2 61.98 -16.18 -27.73
CA MET A 2 61.55 -17.19 -26.75
C MET A 2 60.36 -16.75 -25.89
N LEU A 3 59.19 -17.17 -26.39
CA LEU A 3 57.94 -17.42 -25.67
C LEU A 3 58.18 -18.46 -24.55
N SER A 4 57.47 -18.32 -23.44
CA SER A 4 57.15 -19.47 -22.57
C SER A 4 55.67 -19.50 -22.28
N SER A 5 55.05 -20.61 -22.68
CA SER A 5 53.66 -20.97 -22.49
C SER A 5 53.53 -22.00 -21.34
N ILE A 6 52.42 -21.89 -20.60
CA ILE A 6 51.54 -22.99 -20.11
C ILE A 6 51.92 -23.79 -18.82
N ASN A 7 51.01 -23.62 -17.84
CA ASN A 7 50.33 -24.52 -16.88
C ASN A 7 51.00 -25.27 -15.71
N ASN A 8 50.26 -25.11 -14.59
CA ASN A 8 49.88 -26.05 -13.52
C ASN A 8 50.96 -26.71 -12.66
N SER A 9 50.93 -26.35 -11.37
CA SER A 9 50.84 -27.35 -10.30
C SER A 9 50.21 -26.73 -9.07
N PHE A 10 49.13 -27.38 -8.63
CA PHE A 10 48.43 -27.23 -7.37
C PHE A 10 49.39 -27.15 -6.16
N GLU A 11 49.27 -26.09 -5.36
CA GLU A 11 49.41 -26.21 -3.91
C GLU A 11 48.04 -25.85 -3.31
N GLN A 12 47.43 -26.86 -2.68
CA GLN A 12 46.23 -26.72 -1.88
C GLN A 12 46.58 -25.87 -0.65
N ASP A 13 46.29 -24.57 -0.70
CA ASP A 13 46.03 -23.83 0.53
C ASP A 13 44.60 -24.12 0.94
N THR A 14 44.44 -25.22 1.67
CA THR A 14 43.36 -25.39 2.65
C THR A 14 43.57 -24.35 3.75
N HIS A 15 43.28 -23.08 3.43
CA HIS A 15 42.90 -22.13 4.45
C HIS A 15 41.45 -22.45 4.79
N ASP A 16 41.29 -23.27 5.84
CA ASP A 16 40.15 -23.19 6.74
C ASP A 16 40.04 -21.72 7.18
N VAL A 17 39.29 -20.93 6.41
CA VAL A 17 38.90 -19.59 6.83
C VAL A 17 37.84 -19.83 7.88
N ASP A 18 38.26 -19.68 9.14
CA ASP A 18 37.42 -19.67 10.32
C ASP A 18 36.04 -19.07 9.97
N GLY A 19 35.00 -19.88 10.16
CA GLY A 19 33.60 -19.54 9.96
C GLY A 19 33.09 -18.55 11.01
N ASN A 20 33.84 -17.48 11.24
CA ASN A 20 33.48 -16.39 12.12
C ASN A 20 33.04 -15.21 11.24
N CYS A 21 31.90 -15.40 10.58
CA CYS A 21 31.12 -14.32 9.99
C CYS A 21 30.51 -13.50 11.14
N ASP A 22 31.34 -12.76 11.89
CA ASP A 22 30.89 -11.76 12.88
C ASP A 22 30.28 -10.55 12.15
N GLY A 23 29.18 -10.79 11.43
CA GLY A 23 28.21 -9.74 11.16
C GLY A 23 27.53 -9.37 12.47
N PRO A 24 27.06 -8.12 12.65
CA PRO A 24 26.21 -7.80 13.78
C PRO A 24 25.01 -8.76 13.80
N ASP A 25 24.72 -9.33 14.98
CA ASP A 25 23.55 -10.17 15.17
C ASP A 25 22.31 -9.35 14.80
N LEU A 26 21.60 -9.79 13.76
CA LEU A 26 20.41 -9.10 13.28
C LEU A 26 19.22 -9.57 14.11
N ASP A 27 18.75 -8.72 15.03
CA ASP A 27 17.54 -8.98 15.79
C ASP A 27 16.31 -8.90 14.85
N PHE A 28 15.92 -10.05 14.30
CA PHE A 28 14.73 -10.14 13.45
C PHE A 28 13.46 -10.08 14.30
N VAL A 29 12.67 -9.03 14.10
CA VAL A 29 11.33 -8.93 14.69
C VAL A 29 10.32 -9.64 13.77
N TYR A 30 9.95 -10.86 14.14
CA TYR A 30 8.86 -11.57 13.47
C TYR A 30 7.50 -11.03 13.94
N ALA A 31 6.99 -10.03 13.23
CA ALA A 31 5.67 -9.44 13.41
C ALA A 31 4.92 -9.43 12.07
N ASP A 32 3.59 -9.33 12.14
CA ASP A 32 2.74 -9.24 10.93
C ASP A 32 2.96 -7.94 10.15
N VAL A 33 3.53 -6.93 10.81
CA VAL A 33 3.63 -5.52 10.40
C VAL A 33 4.74 -4.82 11.16
N ASP A 34 5.28 -3.75 10.58
CA ASP A 34 6.24 -2.84 11.22
C ASP A 34 5.51 -1.59 11.77
N THR A 35 6.27 -0.61 12.25
CA THR A 35 5.79 0.72 12.64
C THR A 35 5.11 1.43 11.48
N TYR A 36 4.10 2.25 11.79
CA TYR A 36 3.36 3.02 10.79
C TYR A 36 4.27 3.80 9.83
N GLN A 37 5.32 4.45 10.35
CA GLN A 37 6.25 5.23 9.54
C GLN A 37 7.01 4.35 8.53
N ASN A 38 7.45 3.16 8.93
CA ASN A 38 8.17 2.24 8.05
C ASN A 38 7.24 1.68 6.96
N GLU A 39 6.00 1.36 7.31
CA GLU A 39 4.98 0.86 6.39
C GLU A 39 4.64 1.91 5.31
N ILE A 40 4.40 3.17 5.72
CA ILE A 40 4.19 4.28 4.79
C ILE A 40 5.45 4.58 3.96
N ALA A 41 6.65 4.49 4.54
CA ALA A 41 7.90 4.67 3.80
C ALA A 41 8.10 3.57 2.74
N GLU A 42 7.72 2.32 3.05
CA GLU A 42 7.81 1.21 2.11
C GLU A 42 6.84 1.39 0.93
N LEU A 43 5.74 2.11 1.09
CA LEU A 43 4.83 2.40 -0.03
C LEU A 43 5.55 3.09 -1.21
N TYR A 44 6.51 3.97 -0.92
CA TYR A 44 7.18 4.81 -1.91
C TYR A 44 8.55 4.28 -2.32
N SER A 45 9.00 4.71 -3.50
CA SER A 45 10.35 4.54 -4.00
C SER A 45 10.98 5.89 -4.28
N TYR A 46 12.31 5.99 -4.23
CA TYR A 46 13.03 7.24 -4.47
C TYR A 46 12.73 7.86 -5.85
N THR A 47 12.37 7.04 -6.84
CA THR A 47 12.00 7.51 -8.18
C THR A 47 10.67 8.26 -8.22
N GLU A 48 9.81 8.09 -7.20
CA GLU A 48 8.49 8.70 -7.11
C GLU A 48 8.51 10.06 -6.39
N PHE A 49 9.68 10.53 -5.92
CA PHE A 49 9.80 11.79 -5.18
C PHE A 49 9.18 13.00 -5.91
N ASN A 50 9.42 13.11 -7.22
CA ASN A 50 8.84 14.19 -8.03
C ASN A 50 7.30 14.14 -8.10
N GLU A 51 6.68 12.97 -7.91
CA GLU A 51 5.24 12.80 -7.91
C GLU A 51 4.59 13.39 -6.64
N LEU A 52 5.32 13.42 -5.51
CA LEU A 52 4.84 14.08 -4.28
C LEU A 52 4.63 15.58 -4.52
N GLN A 53 5.57 16.23 -5.18
CA GLN A 53 5.45 17.65 -5.53
C GLN A 53 4.31 17.90 -6.54
N GLN A 54 4.07 16.96 -7.46
CA GLN A 54 2.93 17.04 -8.38
C GLN A 54 1.60 16.96 -7.63
N ASN A 55 1.51 16.20 -6.55
CA ASN A 55 0.28 16.13 -5.74
C ASN A 55 -0.01 17.46 -5.04
N VAL A 56 1.02 18.12 -4.48
CA VAL A 56 0.88 19.47 -3.89
C VAL A 56 0.41 20.46 -4.94
N LYS A 57 1.11 20.51 -6.09
CA LYS A 57 0.74 21.40 -7.19
C LYS A 57 -0.69 21.13 -7.67
N ALA A 58 -1.07 19.86 -7.75
CA ALA A 58 -2.40 19.49 -8.18
C ALA A 58 -3.48 20.06 -7.24
N PHE A 59 -3.22 19.99 -5.93
CA PHE A 59 -4.10 20.56 -4.92
C PHE A 59 -4.17 22.09 -5.01
N GLU A 60 -3.04 22.78 -5.13
CA GLU A 60 -2.98 24.24 -5.29
C GLU A 60 -3.77 24.71 -6.53
N ASP A 61 -3.50 24.12 -7.69
CA ASP A 61 -4.18 24.43 -8.95
C ASP A 61 -5.70 24.17 -8.83
N GLN A 62 -6.10 23.13 -8.08
CA GLN A 62 -7.50 22.77 -7.86
C GLN A 62 -8.20 23.74 -6.89
N MET A 63 -7.51 24.22 -5.84
CA MET A 63 -8.05 25.23 -4.92
C MET A 63 -8.21 26.58 -5.62
N GLU A 64 -7.27 26.96 -6.48
CA GLU A 64 -7.41 28.15 -7.35
C GLU A 64 -8.65 28.04 -8.25
N MET A 65 -8.87 26.87 -8.86
CA MET A 65 -10.08 26.62 -9.68
C MET A 65 -11.38 26.72 -8.87
N TYR A 66 -11.35 26.39 -7.59
CA TYR A 66 -12.50 26.50 -6.69
C TYR A 66 -12.67 27.88 -6.04
N ASP A 67 -11.77 28.83 -6.32
CA ASP A 67 -11.67 30.14 -5.65
C ASP A 67 -11.55 30.00 -4.12
N LEU A 68 -10.74 29.02 -3.68
CA LEU A 68 -10.49 28.70 -2.27
C LEU A 68 -9.01 28.90 -1.90
N PRO A 69 -8.71 29.19 -0.61
CA PRO A 69 -7.32 29.23 -0.14
C PRO A 69 -6.61 27.88 -0.34
N PRO A 70 -5.32 27.87 -0.73
CA PRO A 70 -4.56 26.65 -1.01
C PRO A 70 -4.11 25.89 0.25
N ASN A 71 -4.48 26.37 1.45
CA ASN A 71 -4.15 25.72 2.71
C ASN A 71 -5.30 24.86 3.20
N TRP A 72 -5.08 23.54 3.28
CA TRP A 72 -6.08 22.60 3.79
C TRP A 72 -6.43 22.87 5.25
N GLN A 73 -5.43 23.19 6.08
CA GLN A 73 -5.60 23.39 7.52
C GLN A 73 -6.40 24.66 7.87
N LYS A 74 -6.52 25.61 6.93
CA LYS A 74 -7.31 26.84 7.12
C LYS A 74 -8.79 26.66 6.79
N GLN A 75 -9.17 25.55 6.18
CA GLN A 75 -10.55 25.24 5.84
C GLN A 75 -11.30 24.76 7.08
N ASP A 76 -12.54 25.20 7.25
CA ASP A 76 -13.42 24.65 8.27
C ASP A 76 -13.95 23.27 7.85
N SER A 77 -14.44 22.49 8.82
CA SER A 77 -14.91 21.11 8.57
C SER A 77 -16.01 21.02 7.51
N SER A 78 -16.87 22.04 7.36
CA SER A 78 -17.91 22.01 6.32
C SER A 78 -17.35 22.24 4.93
N SER A 79 -16.37 23.16 4.81
CA SER A 79 -15.62 23.40 3.57
C SER A 79 -14.79 22.19 3.17
N GLN A 80 -14.10 21.55 4.11
CA GLN A 80 -13.33 20.33 3.86
C GLN A 80 -14.19 19.22 3.25
N ARG A 81 -15.36 18.95 3.85
CA ARG A 81 -16.31 17.96 3.30
C ARG A 81 -16.82 18.35 1.93
N SER A 82 -17.15 19.63 1.72
CA SER A 82 -17.59 20.12 0.41
C SER A 82 -16.51 19.96 -0.67
N ILE A 83 -15.25 20.24 -0.35
CA ILE A 83 -14.11 20.05 -1.27
C ILE A 83 -13.99 18.57 -1.64
N ILE A 84 -14.00 17.65 -0.66
CA ILE A 84 -13.87 16.22 -0.92
C ILE A 84 -15.01 15.72 -1.80
N MET A 85 -16.26 16.13 -1.54
CA MET A 85 -17.40 15.76 -2.38
C MET A 85 -17.24 16.24 -3.83
N LYS A 86 -16.77 17.47 -4.04
CA LYS A 86 -16.48 17.98 -5.40
C LYS A 86 -15.35 17.19 -6.09
N LEU A 87 -14.33 16.77 -5.32
CA LEU A 87 -13.25 15.94 -5.84
C LEU A 87 -13.75 14.56 -6.25
N ILE A 88 -14.64 13.94 -5.46
CA ILE A 88 -15.29 12.66 -5.78
C ILE A 88 -16.11 12.80 -7.07
N ASP A 89 -16.95 13.83 -7.20
CA ASP A 89 -17.71 14.10 -8.42
C ASP A 89 -16.77 14.24 -9.64
N GLN A 90 -15.59 14.83 -9.44
CA GLN A 90 -14.57 14.98 -10.49
C GLN A 90 -13.88 13.65 -10.87
N LEU A 91 -13.83 12.64 -9.99
CA LEU A 91 -13.33 11.30 -10.31
C LEU A 91 -14.22 10.57 -11.32
N GLU A 92 -15.49 10.95 -11.45
CA GLU A 92 -16.45 10.32 -12.37
C GLU A 92 -16.49 10.98 -13.77
N VAL A 93 -15.76 12.09 -13.96
CA VAL A 93 -15.75 12.82 -15.23
C VAL A 93 -15.05 12.02 -16.33
N SER A 94 -15.54 12.10 -17.56
CA SER A 94 -14.98 11.36 -18.71
C SER A 94 -13.52 11.69 -19.04
N SER A 95 -13.06 12.91 -18.70
CA SER A 95 -11.69 13.34 -18.95
C SER A 95 -10.72 12.74 -17.93
N ARG A 96 -9.84 11.86 -18.41
CA ARG A 96 -8.75 11.28 -17.62
C ARG A 96 -7.89 12.32 -16.90
N ALA A 97 -7.60 13.46 -17.53
CA ALA A 97 -6.78 14.50 -16.91
C ALA A 97 -7.45 15.09 -15.65
N PHE A 98 -8.76 15.36 -15.70
CA PHE A 98 -9.49 15.86 -14.55
C PHE A 98 -9.66 14.81 -13.45
N ARG A 99 -9.92 13.54 -13.81
CA ARG A 99 -9.98 12.43 -12.84
C ARG A 99 -8.67 12.30 -12.07
N MET A 100 -7.55 12.27 -12.79
CA MET A 100 -6.24 12.08 -12.15
C MET A 100 -5.77 13.30 -11.38
N GLN A 101 -6.16 14.51 -11.78
CA GLN A 101 -5.95 15.72 -10.97
C GLN A 101 -6.66 15.59 -9.61
N ALA A 102 -7.94 15.20 -9.61
CA ALA A 102 -8.70 15.01 -8.36
C ALA A 102 -8.13 13.87 -7.50
N ALA A 103 -7.74 12.76 -8.13
CA ALA A 103 -7.10 11.65 -7.42
C ALA A 103 -5.78 12.06 -6.75
N ARG A 104 -4.98 12.93 -7.40
CA ARG A 104 -3.75 13.49 -6.80
C ARG A 104 -4.03 14.45 -5.66
N CYS A 105 -5.09 15.25 -5.75
CA CYS A 105 -5.54 16.10 -4.64
C CYS A 105 -5.89 15.23 -3.42
N ILE A 106 -6.69 14.18 -3.62
CA ILE A 106 -7.06 13.25 -2.56
C ILE A 106 -5.83 12.53 -1.99
N LEU A 107 -4.87 12.15 -2.83
CA LEU A 107 -3.61 11.58 -2.36
C LEU A 107 -2.82 12.55 -1.49
N TYR A 108 -2.74 13.83 -1.86
CA TYR A 108 -2.11 14.84 -1.03
C TYR A 108 -2.78 14.98 0.36
N LEU A 109 -4.11 14.94 0.40
CA LEU A 109 -4.87 14.94 1.66
C LEU A 109 -4.58 13.68 2.49
N ALA A 110 -4.61 12.50 1.86
CA ALA A 110 -4.30 11.23 2.52
C ALA A 110 -2.85 11.19 3.05
N GLN A 111 -1.91 11.90 2.41
CA GLN A 111 -0.52 12.03 2.87
C GLN A 111 -0.34 12.95 4.08
N GLY A 112 -1.41 13.56 4.59
CA GLY A 112 -1.36 14.45 5.76
C GLY A 112 -0.93 15.88 5.45
N CYS A 113 -1.12 16.34 4.21
CA CYS A 113 -0.80 17.70 3.78
C CYS A 113 0.63 18.13 4.16
N TRP A 114 1.60 17.25 3.88
CA TRP A 114 2.99 17.35 4.32
C TRP A 114 3.70 18.69 3.98
N ALA A 115 3.23 19.43 2.98
CA ALA A 115 3.80 20.73 2.62
C ALA A 115 3.39 21.87 3.58
N GLU A 116 2.38 21.66 4.44
CA GLU A 116 1.85 22.65 5.37
C GLU A 116 2.32 22.45 6.83
N VAL A 117 2.84 21.27 7.15
CA VAL A 117 3.23 20.85 8.51
C VAL A 117 4.72 21.05 8.78
N GLN A 118 5.13 21.02 10.05
CA GLN A 118 6.53 21.22 10.46
C GLN A 118 7.15 19.99 11.15
N SER A 119 6.36 18.95 11.42
CA SER A 119 6.85 17.72 12.06
C SER A 119 6.12 16.48 11.56
N ASP A 120 6.80 15.33 11.62
CA ASP A 120 6.23 14.03 11.23
C ASP A 120 5.03 13.63 12.10
N GLU A 121 5.05 14.02 13.38
CA GLU A 121 3.93 13.77 14.32
C GLU A 121 2.68 14.57 13.93
N GLU A 122 2.87 15.85 13.57
CA GLU A 122 1.78 16.69 13.06
C GLU A 122 1.25 16.13 11.74
N GLN A 123 2.13 15.72 10.82
CA GLN A 123 1.72 15.07 9.57
C GLN A 123 0.89 13.81 9.83
N HIS A 124 1.32 12.95 10.74
CA HIS A 124 0.60 11.74 11.11
C HIS A 124 -0.77 12.06 11.69
N GLN A 125 -0.88 13.06 12.57
CA GLN A 125 -2.17 13.49 13.12
C GLN A 125 -3.11 14.03 12.04
N ILE A 126 -2.62 14.86 11.12
CA ILE A 126 -3.43 15.37 10.01
C ILE A 126 -3.85 14.22 9.07
N THR A 127 -2.99 13.23 8.82
CA THR A 127 -3.37 12.02 8.09
C THR A 127 -4.52 11.30 8.77
N ARG A 128 -4.44 11.09 10.10
CA ARG A 128 -5.53 10.44 10.85
C ARG A 128 -6.85 11.19 10.66
N ASP A 129 -6.86 12.49 10.93
CA ASP A 129 -8.06 13.31 10.82
C ASP A 129 -8.63 13.32 9.38
N ASN A 130 -7.77 13.38 8.38
CA ASN A 130 -8.17 13.35 6.97
C ASN A 130 -8.77 11.99 6.57
N ILE A 131 -8.17 10.87 7.00
CA ILE A 131 -8.62 9.53 6.62
C ILE A 131 -10.02 9.24 7.17
N ILE A 132 -10.35 9.73 8.37
CA ILE A 132 -11.72 9.68 8.91
C ILE A 132 -12.71 10.31 7.91
N VAL A 133 -12.45 11.56 7.52
CA VAL A 133 -13.36 12.30 6.64
C VAL A 133 -13.42 11.68 5.24
N LEU A 134 -12.28 11.26 4.68
CA LEU A 134 -12.21 10.61 3.38
C LEU A 134 -13.03 9.31 3.38
N TYR A 135 -12.89 8.48 4.42
CA TYR A 135 -13.63 7.23 4.52
C TYR A 135 -15.13 7.46 4.68
N GLU A 136 -15.55 8.36 5.58
CA GLU A 136 -16.96 8.69 5.80
C GLU A 136 -17.67 9.22 4.54
N LEU A 137 -16.94 9.91 3.67
CA LEU A 137 -17.48 10.45 2.41
C LEU A 137 -17.45 9.43 1.25
N GLY A 138 -17.00 8.20 1.50
CA GLY A 138 -17.02 7.11 0.51
C GLY A 138 -15.84 7.12 -0.46
N VAL A 139 -14.75 7.83 -0.16
CA VAL A 139 -13.57 7.92 -1.04
C VAL A 139 -12.98 6.55 -1.33
N PHE A 140 -12.96 5.64 -0.36
CA PHE A 140 -12.44 4.29 -0.55
C PHE A 140 -13.17 3.56 -1.69
N SER A 141 -14.51 3.53 -1.64
CA SER A 141 -15.37 2.93 -2.67
C SER A 141 -15.15 3.58 -4.05
N SER A 142 -15.14 4.92 -4.12
CA SER A 142 -14.85 5.64 -5.38
C SER A 142 -13.47 5.29 -5.96
N PHE A 143 -12.47 5.06 -5.12
CA PHE A 143 -11.14 4.64 -5.57
C PHE A 143 -11.09 3.17 -6.01
N ILE A 144 -11.95 2.30 -5.49
CA ILE A 144 -12.11 0.93 -6.01
C ILE A 144 -12.71 0.97 -7.42
N ASP A 145 -13.73 1.79 -7.65
CA ASP A 145 -14.33 1.96 -8.98
C ASP A 145 -13.31 2.54 -9.97
N LEU A 146 -12.53 3.53 -9.53
CA LEU A 146 -11.44 4.10 -10.32
C LEU A 146 -10.34 3.06 -10.62
N LEU A 147 -9.99 2.21 -9.65
CA LEU A 147 -9.04 1.11 -9.84
C LEU A 147 -9.55 0.12 -10.90
N ASN A 148 -10.83 -0.27 -10.84
CA ASN A 148 -11.45 -1.15 -11.81
C ASN A 148 -11.34 -0.58 -13.23
N MET A 149 -11.71 0.69 -13.39
CA MET A 149 -11.64 1.39 -14.66
C MET A 149 -10.20 1.41 -15.23
N GLU A 150 -9.20 1.69 -14.40
CA GLU A 150 -7.81 1.74 -14.85
C GLU A 150 -7.19 0.35 -15.09
N ILE A 151 -7.63 -0.69 -14.37
CA ILE A 151 -7.24 -2.09 -14.67
C ILE A 151 -7.76 -2.52 -16.04
N GLU A 152 -9.01 -2.21 -16.36
CA GLU A 152 -9.60 -2.53 -17.68
C GLU A 152 -8.88 -1.78 -18.80
N SER A 153 -8.60 -0.49 -18.60
CA SER A 153 -7.83 0.34 -19.54
C SER A 153 -6.43 -0.22 -19.78
N ALA A 154 -5.72 -0.58 -18.71
CA ALA A 154 -4.37 -1.14 -18.77
C ALA A 154 -4.28 -2.50 -19.49
N CYS A 155 -5.37 -3.29 -19.46
CA CYS A 155 -5.44 -4.62 -20.10
C CYS A 155 -6.02 -4.59 -21.53
N SER A 156 -6.35 -3.42 -22.08
CA SER A 156 -6.93 -3.32 -23.42
C SER A 156 -5.96 -3.78 -24.52
N PRO A 157 -6.38 -4.65 -25.48
CA PRO A 157 -5.51 -5.23 -26.51
C PRO A 157 -4.77 -4.20 -27.37
N ASP A 158 -5.42 -3.08 -27.69
CA ASP A 158 -4.85 -1.99 -28.49
C ASP A 158 -3.68 -1.29 -27.78
N ILE A 159 -3.72 -1.26 -26.44
CA ILE A 159 -2.70 -0.64 -25.59
C ILE A 159 -1.56 -1.63 -25.33
N VAL A 160 -1.85 -2.91 -25.11
CA VAL A 160 -0.84 -3.95 -24.88
C VAL A 160 0.06 -4.12 -26.11
N ALA A 161 -0.49 -4.16 -27.33
CA ALA A 161 0.30 -4.29 -28.56
C ALA A 161 1.24 -3.09 -28.83
N VAL A 162 0.83 -1.88 -28.45
CA VAL A 162 1.61 -0.64 -28.61
C VAL A 162 2.64 -0.45 -27.48
N LYS A 163 2.34 -0.89 -26.26
CA LYS A 163 3.22 -0.72 -25.08
C LYS A 163 4.26 -1.82 -24.89
N ILE A 164 4.12 -2.98 -25.56
CA ILE A 164 5.19 -4.01 -25.59
C ILE A 164 6.49 -3.47 -26.20
N THR A 165 6.44 -2.45 -27.07
CA THR A 165 7.62 -1.85 -27.71
C THR A 165 8.21 -0.64 -26.97
N ASN A 166 7.44 0.00 -26.08
CA ASN A 166 7.86 1.14 -25.27
C ASN A 166 7.60 0.87 -23.78
N VAL A 167 8.52 0.14 -23.14
CA VAL A 167 8.50 -0.04 -21.69
C VAL A 167 8.92 1.27 -21.03
N THR A 168 7.97 2.18 -20.78
CA THR A 168 8.23 3.40 -20.01
C THR A 168 7.47 3.38 -18.69
N LEU A 169 8.21 3.54 -17.58
CA LEU A 169 7.76 3.70 -16.18
C LEU A 169 6.64 4.73 -15.96
N VAL A 170 6.38 5.58 -16.96
CA VAL A 170 5.37 6.64 -16.99
C VAL A 170 3.94 6.07 -17.04
N ASP A 171 3.76 4.87 -17.61
CA ASP A 171 2.44 4.29 -17.89
C ASP A 171 1.69 3.71 -16.68
N SER A 172 2.29 3.70 -15.49
CA SER A 172 1.63 3.25 -14.25
C SER A 172 1.46 4.32 -13.19
N THR A 173 1.71 5.59 -13.53
CA THR A 173 1.50 6.72 -12.62
C THR A 173 0.09 6.75 -12.03
N ASP A 174 -0.94 6.52 -12.84
CA ASP A 174 -2.33 6.55 -12.37
C ASP A 174 -2.62 5.44 -11.36
N LEU A 175 -2.29 4.20 -11.71
CA LEU A 175 -2.43 3.06 -10.80
C LEU A 175 -1.62 3.27 -9.52
N ARG A 176 -0.44 3.90 -9.59
CA ARG A 176 0.35 4.24 -8.40
C ARG A 176 -0.39 5.23 -7.50
N VAL A 177 -0.99 6.28 -8.06
CA VAL A 177 -1.79 7.25 -7.28
C VAL A 177 -2.97 6.55 -6.61
N ILE A 178 -3.75 5.78 -7.39
CA ILE A 178 -4.95 5.08 -6.91
C ILE A 178 -4.59 4.10 -5.78
N LEU A 179 -3.61 3.22 -6.02
CA LEU A 179 -3.19 2.23 -5.03
C LEU A 179 -2.55 2.87 -3.79
N SER A 180 -1.91 4.03 -3.93
CA SER A 180 -1.35 4.74 -2.77
C SER A 180 -2.45 5.26 -1.84
N VAL A 181 -3.53 5.83 -2.40
CA VAL A 181 -4.67 6.27 -1.58
C VAL A 181 -5.31 5.09 -0.86
N LEU A 182 -5.59 4.01 -1.59
CA LEU A 182 -6.17 2.80 -1.01
C LEU A 182 -5.29 2.21 0.10
N TYR A 183 -3.97 2.19 -0.12
CA TYR A 183 -3.03 1.69 0.89
C TYR A 183 -3.00 2.58 2.14
N ILE A 184 -2.89 3.90 1.99
CA ILE A 184 -2.82 4.81 3.15
C ILE A 184 -4.11 4.73 3.97
N ILE A 185 -5.28 4.65 3.34
CA ILE A 185 -6.56 4.43 4.04
C ILE A 185 -6.52 3.11 4.81
N ALA A 186 -6.18 2.00 4.15
CA ALA A 186 -6.15 0.68 4.79
C ALA A 186 -5.15 0.61 5.94
N GLU A 187 -3.93 1.14 5.74
CA GLU A 187 -2.86 1.11 6.72
C GLU A 187 -3.15 2.01 7.93
N THR A 188 -3.70 3.21 7.72
CA THR A 188 -4.07 4.11 8.81
C THR A 188 -5.22 3.54 9.64
N ILE A 189 -6.26 3.00 9.01
CA ILE A 189 -7.36 2.35 9.73
C ILE A 189 -6.86 1.14 10.51
N ARG A 190 -5.95 0.35 9.93
CA ARG A 190 -5.35 -0.83 10.57
C ARG A 190 -4.56 -0.47 11.81
N ASP A 191 -3.61 0.46 11.68
CA ASP A 191 -2.75 0.88 12.79
C ASP A 191 -3.56 1.46 13.95
N GLU A 192 -4.59 2.26 13.65
CA GLU A 192 -5.50 2.82 14.65
C GLU A 192 -6.40 1.77 15.32
N TYR A 193 -6.83 0.75 14.56
CA TYR A 193 -7.57 -0.38 15.10
C TYR A 193 -6.70 -1.21 16.06
N ASP A 194 -5.46 -1.49 15.70
CA ASP A 194 -4.51 -2.23 16.54
C ASP A 194 -4.18 -1.46 17.83
N LYS A 195 -4.09 -0.12 17.75
CA LYS A 195 -3.91 0.77 18.91
C LYS A 195 -5.15 0.90 19.80
N GLY A 196 -6.32 0.43 19.35
CA GLY A 196 -7.58 0.54 20.09
C GLY A 196 -8.12 1.98 20.19
N SER A 197 -7.90 2.78 19.16
CA SER A 197 -8.35 4.18 19.08
C SER A 197 -9.88 4.27 19.03
N GLU A 198 -10.48 5.02 19.95
CA GLU A 198 -11.95 5.12 20.07
C GLU A 198 -12.58 5.82 18.84
N ASP A 199 -11.88 6.82 18.29
CA ASP A 199 -12.33 7.56 17.10
C ASP A 199 -12.41 6.66 15.86
N TYR A 200 -11.56 5.64 15.79
CA TYR A 200 -11.48 4.70 14.67
C TYR A 200 -12.29 3.44 14.84
N LYS A 201 -12.81 3.13 16.04
CA LYS A 201 -13.46 1.85 16.31
C LYS A 201 -14.59 1.51 15.33
N ASN A 202 -15.54 2.43 15.16
CA ASN A 202 -16.67 2.24 14.26
C ASN A 202 -16.23 2.20 12.78
N ILE A 203 -15.26 3.06 12.43
CA ILE A 203 -14.71 3.15 11.07
C ILE A 203 -13.99 1.86 10.69
N ALA A 204 -13.16 1.33 11.58
CA ALA A 204 -12.43 0.09 11.37
C ALA A 204 -13.37 -1.11 11.26
N GLU A 205 -14.40 -1.21 12.11
CA GLU A 205 -15.41 -2.27 12.02
C GLU A 205 -16.18 -2.20 10.68
N ALA A 206 -16.59 -1.01 10.26
CA ALA A 206 -17.23 -0.79 8.96
C ALA A 206 -16.29 -1.14 7.79
N PHE A 207 -15.03 -0.70 7.86
CA PHE A 207 -14.02 -0.97 6.85
C PHE A 207 -13.73 -2.45 6.70
N ILE A 208 -13.57 -3.18 7.80
CA ILE A 208 -13.36 -4.64 7.80
C ILE A 208 -14.58 -5.34 7.19
N GLN A 209 -15.80 -4.87 7.43
CA GLN A 209 -16.99 -5.42 6.77
C GLN A 209 -17.01 -5.11 5.27
N GLU A 210 -16.64 -3.90 4.86
CA GLU A 210 -16.59 -3.46 3.48
C GLU A 210 -15.58 -4.28 2.65
N ILE A 211 -14.34 -4.46 3.13
CA ILE A 211 -13.31 -5.21 2.40
C ILE A 211 -13.61 -6.71 2.28
N ASN A 212 -14.41 -7.25 3.22
CA ASN A 212 -14.86 -8.65 3.23
C ASN A 212 -16.20 -8.84 2.49
N SER A 213 -16.81 -7.77 2.00
CA SER A 213 -18.02 -7.83 1.20
C SER A 213 -17.67 -7.90 -0.29
N PRO A 214 -18.42 -8.66 -1.10
CA PRO A 214 -18.22 -8.68 -2.54
C PRO A 214 -18.44 -7.29 -3.16
N LEU A 215 -17.55 -6.91 -4.09
CA LEU A 215 -17.69 -5.73 -4.93
C LEU A 215 -18.87 -5.89 -5.92
N PRO A 216 -19.27 -4.84 -6.67
CA PRO A 216 -20.41 -4.91 -7.60
C PRO A 216 -20.31 -6.01 -8.67
N ASP A 217 -19.10 -6.45 -9.01
CA ASP A 217 -18.84 -7.57 -9.93
C ASP A 217 -18.85 -8.95 -9.26
N GLY A 218 -19.07 -9.01 -7.95
CA GLY A 218 -19.14 -10.24 -7.15
C GLY A 218 -17.79 -10.74 -6.62
N GLU A 219 -16.67 -10.08 -6.95
CA GLU A 219 -15.34 -10.46 -6.45
C GLU A 219 -14.97 -9.70 -5.17
N LEU A 220 -14.14 -10.31 -4.31
CA LEU A 220 -13.53 -9.60 -3.18
C LEU A 220 -12.36 -8.74 -3.68
N LEU A 221 -12.09 -7.61 -3.01
CA LEU A 221 -10.93 -6.77 -3.31
C LEU A 221 -9.62 -7.56 -3.29
N ALA A 222 -9.43 -8.44 -2.30
CA ALA A 222 -8.25 -9.31 -2.21
C ALA A 222 -8.09 -10.23 -3.44
N VAL A 223 -9.20 -10.79 -3.94
CA VAL A 223 -9.20 -11.64 -5.15
C VAL A 223 -8.83 -10.82 -6.38
N LYS A 224 -9.33 -9.59 -6.48
CA LYS A 224 -9.03 -8.67 -7.58
C LYS A 224 -7.55 -8.26 -7.61
N LEU A 225 -6.98 -7.93 -6.46
CA LEU A 225 -5.53 -7.63 -6.33
C LEU A 225 -4.67 -8.86 -6.68
N LEU A 226 -5.08 -10.06 -6.26
CA LEU A 226 -4.43 -11.31 -6.68
C LEU A 226 -4.53 -11.54 -8.21
N GLY A 227 -5.65 -11.15 -8.80
CA GLY A 227 -5.85 -11.14 -10.24
C GLY A 227 -4.85 -10.23 -10.96
N MET A 228 -4.55 -9.04 -10.41
CA MET A 228 -3.52 -8.15 -10.95
C MET A 228 -2.13 -8.81 -10.94
N ILE A 229 -1.77 -9.49 -9.85
CA ILE A 229 -0.50 -10.24 -9.74
C ILE A 229 -0.44 -11.35 -10.81
N THR A 230 -1.52 -12.10 -10.97
CA THR A 230 -1.59 -13.18 -11.97
C THR A 230 -1.40 -12.65 -13.39
N ARG A 231 -2.03 -11.51 -13.73
CA ARG A 231 -1.89 -10.84 -15.03
C ARG A 231 -0.48 -10.27 -15.26
N PHE A 232 0.18 -9.81 -14.20
CA PHE A 232 1.56 -9.37 -14.28
C PHE A 232 2.50 -10.55 -14.55
N CYS A 233 2.37 -11.64 -13.79
CA CYS A 233 3.18 -12.85 -13.95
C CYS A 233 3.02 -13.51 -15.32
N SER A 234 1.85 -13.41 -15.95
CA SER A 234 1.62 -13.90 -17.32
C SER A 234 2.18 -12.99 -18.41
N GLY A 235 2.68 -11.80 -18.06
CA GLY A 235 3.14 -10.79 -19.01
C GLY A 235 2.01 -10.02 -19.70
N ALA A 236 0.75 -10.24 -19.31
CA ALA A 236 -0.40 -9.53 -19.88
C ALA A 236 -0.45 -8.05 -19.48
N ALA A 237 0.06 -7.72 -18.29
CA ALA A 237 0.12 -6.35 -17.78
C ALA A 237 1.46 -6.06 -17.07
N PRO A 238 2.58 -5.97 -17.82
CA PRO A 238 3.93 -5.86 -17.24
C PRO A 238 4.20 -4.50 -16.57
N HIS A 239 3.31 -3.52 -16.72
CA HIS A 239 3.47 -2.17 -16.20
C HIS A 239 2.79 -1.96 -14.85
N PHE A 240 2.05 -2.93 -14.32
CA PHE A 240 1.41 -2.78 -13.02
C PHE A 240 2.43 -2.50 -11.90
N PRO A 241 2.15 -1.58 -10.97
CA PRO A 241 3.06 -1.25 -9.88
C PRO A 241 3.00 -2.33 -8.78
N MET A 242 3.65 -3.47 -9.03
CA MET A 242 3.55 -4.68 -8.19
C MET A 242 3.86 -4.46 -6.72
N LYS A 243 4.81 -3.59 -6.38
CA LYS A 243 5.10 -3.25 -4.99
C LYS A 243 3.84 -2.78 -4.25
N LYS A 244 3.12 -1.80 -4.82
CA LYS A 244 1.90 -1.24 -4.21
C LYS A 244 0.74 -2.25 -4.21
N VAL A 245 0.62 -3.07 -5.25
CA VAL A 245 -0.40 -4.14 -5.31
C VAL A 245 -0.17 -5.18 -4.22
N VAL A 246 1.06 -5.67 -4.05
CA VAL A 246 1.41 -6.66 -3.03
C VAL A 246 1.25 -6.10 -1.63
N LEU A 247 1.73 -4.88 -1.39
CA LEU A 247 1.57 -4.20 -0.11
C LEU A 247 0.09 -4.00 0.25
N LEU A 248 -0.74 -3.52 -0.68
CA LEU A 248 -2.17 -3.38 -0.44
C LEU A 248 -2.83 -4.74 -0.21
N LEU A 249 -2.52 -5.75 -1.03
CA LEU A 249 -3.04 -7.12 -0.85
C LEU A 249 -2.71 -7.66 0.54
N TRP A 250 -1.48 -7.46 1.02
CA TRP A 250 -1.07 -7.83 2.37
C TRP A 250 -1.97 -7.17 3.40
N LYS A 251 -2.13 -5.84 3.36
CA LYS A 251 -2.91 -5.09 4.35
C LYS A 251 -4.39 -5.48 4.34
N ILE A 252 -4.99 -5.62 3.16
CA ILE A 252 -6.38 -6.09 3.03
C ILE A 252 -6.54 -7.51 3.56
N THR A 253 -5.58 -8.40 3.29
CA THR A 253 -5.62 -9.78 3.82
C THR A 253 -5.48 -9.80 5.33
N LEU A 254 -4.58 -8.99 5.89
CA LEU A 254 -4.34 -8.90 7.33
C LEU A 254 -5.57 -8.34 8.07
N LEU A 255 -6.19 -7.28 7.56
CA LEU A 255 -7.43 -6.72 8.11
C LEU A 255 -8.61 -7.69 7.97
N GLY A 256 -8.74 -8.33 6.81
CA GLY A 256 -9.86 -9.22 6.51
C GLY A 256 -9.82 -10.54 7.28
N LEU A 257 -8.65 -11.19 7.30
CA LEU A 257 -8.48 -12.54 7.87
C LEU A 257 -7.85 -12.54 9.27
N GLY A 258 -7.19 -11.45 9.66
CA GLY A 258 -6.42 -11.36 10.89
C GLY A 258 -4.96 -11.76 10.74
N GLY A 259 -4.16 -11.34 11.72
CA GLY A 259 -2.74 -11.70 11.84
C GLY A 259 -2.49 -13.08 12.41
N MET A 260 -1.20 -13.39 12.61
CA MET A 260 -0.74 -14.70 13.07
C MET A 260 -1.27 -15.06 14.46
N GLU A 261 -1.39 -14.09 15.38
CA GLU A 261 -1.97 -14.32 16.71
C GLU A 261 -3.45 -14.71 16.63
N LYS A 262 -4.24 -13.97 15.83
CA LYS A 262 -5.66 -14.27 15.62
C LYS A 262 -5.84 -15.64 14.98
N LEU A 263 -5.01 -16.00 14.00
CA LEU A 263 -5.00 -17.33 13.38
C LEU A 263 -4.71 -18.43 14.40
N LYS A 264 -3.70 -18.24 15.28
CA LYS A 264 -3.35 -19.19 16.35
C LYS A 264 -4.53 -19.40 17.31
N ASN A 265 -5.15 -18.32 17.75
CA ASN A 265 -6.28 -18.36 18.68
C ASN A 265 -7.51 -19.05 18.06
N LEU A 266 -7.88 -18.69 16.84
CA LEU A 266 -8.98 -19.33 16.10
C LEU A 266 -8.72 -20.82 15.88
N LYS A 267 -7.50 -21.20 15.48
CA LYS A 267 -7.12 -22.61 15.30
C LYS A 267 -7.33 -23.41 16.59
N ASN A 268 -6.90 -22.88 17.73
CA ASN A 268 -7.09 -23.54 19.02
C ASN A 268 -8.56 -23.60 19.44
N GLU A 269 -9.34 -22.55 19.20
CA GLU A 269 -10.79 -22.54 19.44
C GLU A 269 -11.51 -23.65 18.65
N TYR A 270 -11.22 -23.77 17.35
CA TYR A 270 -11.82 -24.82 16.50
C TYR A 270 -11.36 -26.23 16.88
N ARG A 271 -10.11 -26.40 17.34
CA ARG A 271 -9.62 -27.69 17.85
C ARG A 271 -10.38 -28.13 19.10
N ILE A 272 -10.56 -27.23 20.06
CA ILE A 272 -11.34 -27.50 21.29
C ILE A 272 -12.77 -27.90 20.92
N LYS A 273 -13.41 -27.17 19.99
CA LYS A 273 -14.76 -27.51 19.48
C LYS A 273 -14.81 -28.89 18.82
N ALA A 274 -13.73 -29.33 18.20
CA ALA A 274 -13.60 -30.65 17.59
C ALA A 274 -13.13 -31.75 18.55
N GLY A 275 -12.93 -31.45 19.85
CA GLY A 275 -12.43 -32.41 20.84
C GLY A 275 -10.94 -32.75 20.70
N LEU A 276 -10.16 -31.90 20.02
CA LEU A 276 -8.72 -32.04 19.84
C LEU A 276 -7.96 -31.18 20.87
N GLU A 277 -6.80 -31.65 21.30
CA GLU A 277 -5.92 -30.88 22.20
C GLU A 277 -5.42 -29.58 21.53
N PRO A 278 -5.27 -28.48 22.27
CA PRO A 278 -4.74 -27.23 21.72
C PRO A 278 -3.29 -27.41 21.25
N VAL A 279 -2.90 -26.65 20.22
CA VAL A 279 -1.50 -26.58 19.81
C VAL A 279 -0.76 -25.70 20.81
N THR A 280 0.23 -26.28 21.49
CA THR A 280 1.06 -25.62 22.50
C THR A 280 2.33 -25.01 21.91
N GLU A 281 2.88 -25.60 20.85
CA GLU A 281 4.07 -25.10 20.17
C GLU A 281 3.72 -23.96 19.21
N ASP A 282 4.31 -22.79 19.45
CA ASP A 282 4.25 -21.68 18.52
C ASP A 282 5.54 -21.62 17.71
N THR A 283 5.48 -22.05 16.45
CA THR A 283 6.63 -22.04 15.56
C THR A 283 7.28 -20.66 15.43
N LEU A 284 6.51 -19.56 15.50
CA LEU A 284 7.06 -18.21 15.48
C LEU A 284 7.84 -17.90 16.75
N GLU A 285 7.31 -18.27 17.92
CA GLU A 285 8.00 -18.10 19.20
C GLU A 285 9.27 -18.96 19.27
N VAL A 286 9.22 -20.19 18.75
CA VAL A 286 10.40 -21.05 18.64
C VAL A 286 11.43 -20.43 17.71
N THR A 287 11.01 -19.91 16.54
CA THR A 287 11.92 -19.29 15.55
C THR A 287 12.53 -18.00 16.08
N LYS A 288 11.76 -17.16 16.80
CA LYS A 288 12.27 -15.97 17.50
C LYS A 288 13.40 -16.28 18.49
N ASN A 289 13.37 -17.47 19.08
CA ASN A 289 14.35 -17.91 20.07
C ASN A 289 15.46 -18.79 19.45
N MET A 290 15.41 -19.11 18.15
CA MET A 290 16.50 -19.78 17.47
C MET A 290 17.61 -18.76 17.18
N ARG A 291 18.80 -19.01 17.73
CA ARG A 291 20.00 -18.29 17.31
C ARG A 291 20.33 -18.66 15.87
N ALA A 292 20.62 -17.64 15.05
CA ALA A 292 21.11 -17.81 13.68
C ALA A 292 22.50 -18.47 13.67
#